data_AF-A0A6B3GWP8-F1
#
_entry.id   AF-A0A6B3GWP8-F1
#
_cell.length_a   1.000
_cell.length_b   1.000
_cell.length_c   1.000
_cell.angle_alpha   90.00
_cell.angle_beta   90.00
_cell.angle_gamma   90.00
#
_symmetry.space_group_name_H-M   'P 1'
#
loop_
_entity.id
_entity.type
_entity.pdbx_description
1 polymer ?
#
loop_
_entity_poly.entity_id
_entity_poly.type
_entity_poly.pdbx_seq_one_letter_code
_entity_poly.pdbx_strand_id
1 'polypeptide(L)' 'ADEDAVLALSEAAEALPADGTLLLVEQIRPADPDEDAALQHLRLACLFGSGLRTQEELDALVEWAGLRIRRREDIG' A
#
# COMPACT_ATOMS: atom_id res chain seq x y z
N ALA A 1 8.28 -9.32 2.20
CA ALA A 1 7.51 -9.62 0.96
C ALA A 1 6.02 -9.35 1.23
N ASP A 2 5.12 -9.55 0.27
CA ASP A 2 3.69 -9.25 0.44
C ASP A 2 3.03 -9.96 1.64
N GLU A 3 3.50 -11.16 1.99
CA GLU A 3 3.10 -11.90 3.19
C GLU A 3 3.27 -11.08 4.48
N ASP A 4 4.39 -10.37 4.63
CA ASP A 4 4.66 -9.52 5.80
C ASP A 4 3.68 -8.34 5.84
N ALA A 5 3.32 -7.79 4.68
CA ALA A 5 2.36 -6.70 4.59
C ALA A 5 0.94 -7.16 4.92
N VAL A 6 0.52 -8.33 4.43
CA VAL A 6 -0.78 -8.93 4.79
C VAL A 6 -0.83 -9.23 6.28
N LEU A 7 0.25 -9.78 6.86
CA LEU A 7 0.32 -10.04 8.29
C LEU A 7 0.16 -8.75 9.11
N ALA A 8 0.93 -7.71 8.79
CA ALA A 8 0.83 -6.42 9.47
C ALA A 8 -0.57 -5.79 9.36
N LEU A 9 -1.20 -5.87 8.19
CA LEU A 9 -2.57 -5.38 7.98
C LEU A 9 -3.60 -6.21 8.76
N SER A 10 -3.40 -7.52 8.86
CA SER A 10 -4.29 -8.43 9.60
C SER A 10 -4.19 -8.17 11.11
N GLU A 11 -2.98 -8.03 11.64
CA GLU A 11 -2.77 -7.67 13.05
C GLU A 11 -3.37 -6.30 13.39
N ALA A 12 -3.22 -5.33 12.47
CA ALA A 12 -3.85 -4.02 12.62
C ALA A 12 -5.38 -4.10 12.59
N ALA A 13 -5.96 -4.95 11.73
CA ALA A 13 -7.39 -5.19 11.65
C ALA A 13 -7.95 -5.82 12.93
N GLU A 14 -7.25 -6.80 13.50
CA GLU A 14 -7.64 -7.47 14.76
C GLU A 14 -7.63 -6.53 15.96
N ALA A 15 -6.75 -5.51 15.95
CA ALA A 15 -6.68 -4.50 17.00
C ALA A 15 -7.79 -3.43 16.92
N LEU A 16 -8.59 -3.40 15.84
CA LEU A 16 -9.65 -2.41 15.68
C LEU A 16 -10.86 -2.72 16.59
N PRO A 17 -11.54 -1.67 17.10
CA PRO A 17 -12.88 -1.85 17.64
C PRO A 17 -13.85 -2.30 16.53
N ALA A 18 -15.03 -2.81 16.88
CA ALA A 18 -15.99 -3.39 15.92
C ALA A 18 -16.36 -2.48 14.74
N ASP A 19 -16.37 -1.15 14.96
CA ASP A 19 -16.63 -0.13 13.93
C ASP A 19 -15.37 0.73 13.63
N GLY A 20 -14.20 0.21 13.99
CA GLY A 20 -12.92 0.85 13.76
C GLY A 20 -12.58 0.95 12.28
N THR A 21 -11.77 1.94 11.94
CA THR A 21 -11.27 2.14 10.58
C THR A 21 -9.75 2.21 10.62
N LEU A 22 -9.10 1.37 9.82
CA LEU A 22 -7.67 1.49 9.55
C LEU A 22 -7.46 2.54 8.44
N LEU A 23 -6.56 3.48 8.68
CA LEU A 23 -6.07 4.40 7.66
C LEU A 23 -4.72 3.90 7.15
N LEU A 24 -4.66 3.52 5.87
CA LEU A 24 -3.43 3.14 5.18
C LEU A 24 -2.98 4.32 4.32
N VAL A 25 -1.78 4.85 4.61
CA VAL A 25 -1.18 5.97 3.89
C VAL A 25 0.12 5.48 3.27
N GLU A 26 0.15 5.40 1.95
CA GLU A 26 1.28 4.88 1.19
C GLU A 26 1.48 5.72 -0.07
N GLN A 27 2.73 5.91 -0.49
CA GLN A 27 3.01 6.40 -1.83
C GLN A 27 2.79 5.25 -2.81
N ILE A 28 1.87 5.43 -3.75
CA ILE A 28 1.63 4.46 -4.82
C ILE A 28 2.36 4.86 -6.10
N ARG A 29 2.65 3.86 -6.92
CA ARG A 29 3.14 4.05 -8.27
C ARG A 29 2.00 4.64 -9.12
N PRO A 30 2.19 5.79 -9.77
CA PRO A 30 1.17 6.34 -10.64
C PRO A 30 0.95 5.41 -11.84
N ALA A 31 -0.29 5.38 -12.34
CA ALA A 31 -0.65 4.56 -13.50
C ALA A 31 0.09 5.00 -14.79
N ASP A 32 0.39 6.30 -14.89
CA ASP A 32 1.18 6.90 -15.97
C ASP A 32 2.36 7.68 -15.33
N PRO A 33 3.49 7.01 -15.02
CA PRO A 33 4.63 7.65 -14.40
C PRO A 33 5.37 8.54 -15.39
N ASP A 34 5.67 9.77 -14.97
CA ASP A 34 6.67 10.60 -15.64
C ASP A 34 8.10 10.08 -15.36
N GLU A 35 9.08 10.73 -15.98
CA GLU A 35 10.49 10.36 -15.84
C GLU A 35 10.97 10.43 -14.38
N ASP A 36 10.49 11.43 -13.63
CA ASP A 36 10.88 11.63 -12.24
C ASP A 36 10.33 10.53 -11.33
N ALA A 37 9.05 10.14 -11.50
CA ALA A 37 8.43 9.03 -10.79
C ALA A 37 9.11 7.69 -11.11
N ALA A 38 9.44 7.45 -12.39
CA ALA A 38 10.18 6.26 -12.80
C ALA A 38 11.59 6.20 -12.17
N LEU A 39 12.30 7.34 -12.16
CA LEU A 39 13.63 7.44 -11.56
C LEU A 39 13.58 7.27 -10.04
N GLN A 40 12.57 7.83 -9.36
CA GLN A 40 12.37 7.63 -7.93
C GLN A 40 12.19 6.14 -7.61
N HIS A 41 11.32 5.45 -8.34
CA HIS A 41 11.08 4.02 -8.12
C HIS A 41 12.36 3.20 -8.36
N LEU A 42 13.11 3.49 -9.43
CA LEU A 42 14.39 2.83 -9.70
C LEU A 42 15.40 3.06 -8.55
N ARG A 43 15.46 4.27 -7.98
CA ARG A 43 16.32 4.58 -6.84
C ARG A 43 15.96 3.74 -5.60
N LEU A 44 14.67 3.58 -5.31
CA LEU A 44 14.22 2.73 -4.21
C LEU A 44 14.67 1.27 -4.41
N ALA A 45 14.53 0.76 -5.62
CA ALA A 45 14.93 -0.60 -5.96
C ALA A 45 16.44 -0.79 -5.84
N CYS A 46 17.24 0.13 -6.39
CA CYS A 46 18.69 0.00 -6.40
C CYS A 46 19.35 0.25 -5.03
N LEU A 47 18.82 1.18 -4.22
CA LEU A 47 19.46 1.57 -2.96
C LEU A 47 18.97 0.73 -1.77
N PHE A 48 17.69 0.32 -1.79
CA PHE A 48 17.05 -0.32 -0.64
C PHE A 48 16.43 -1.68 -0.95
N GLY A 49 16.44 -2.11 -2.22
CA GLY A 49 15.74 -3.33 -2.63
C GLY A 49 14.22 -3.22 -2.51
N SER A 50 13.66 -2.01 -2.51
CA SER A 50 12.23 -1.74 -2.32
C SER A 50 11.60 -1.07 -3.55
N GLY A 51 10.29 -0.85 -3.51
CA GLY A 51 9.58 -0.19 -4.60
C GLY A 51 8.23 0.35 -4.16
N LEU A 52 7.55 1.03 -5.08
CA LEU A 52 6.20 1.53 -4.86
C LEU A 52 5.20 0.55 -5.46
N ARG A 53 4.15 0.21 -4.71
CA ARG A 53 3.06 -0.64 -5.21
C ARG A 53 2.12 0.15 -6.12
N THR A 54 1.51 -0.51 -7.09
CA THR A 54 0.36 0.07 -7.80
C THR A 54 -0.87 0.10 -6.90
N GLN A 55 -1.92 0.81 -7.33
CA GLN A 55 -3.18 0.82 -6.60
C GLN A 55 -3.79 -0.60 -6.50
N GLU A 56 -3.71 -1.38 -7.58
CA GLU A 56 -4.25 -2.73 -7.64
C GLU A 56 -3.50 -3.69 -6.71
N GLU A 57 -2.17 -3.57 -6.66
CA GLU A 57 -1.34 -4.35 -5.73
C GLU A 57 -1.69 -4.02 -4.28
N LEU A 58 -1.89 -2.74 -3.96
CA LEU A 58 -2.28 -2.31 -2.61
C LEU A 58 -3.68 -2.82 -2.25
N ASP A 59 -4.63 -2.74 -3.17
CA ASP A 59 -6.00 -3.23 -2.99
C ASP A 59 -6.02 -4.72 -2.69
N ALA A 60 -5.21 -5.51 -3.41
CA ALA A 60 -5.09 -6.95 -3.20
C ALA A 60 -4.59 -7.28 -1.79
N LEU A 61 -3.61 -6.54 -1.27
CA LEU A 61 -3.13 -6.75 0.11
C LEU A 61 -4.20 -6.49 1.15
N VAL A 62 -4.98 -5.42 0.97
CA VAL A 62 -6.09 -5.09 1.88
C VAL A 62 -7.14 -6.20 1.85
N GLU A 63 -7.49 -6.71 0.67
CA GLU A 63 -8.43 -7.83 0.53
C GLU A 63 -7.90 -9.12 1.17
N TRP A 64 -6.63 -9.47 0.94
CA TRP A 64 -6.00 -10.65 1.54
C TRP A 64 -5.90 -10.56 3.06
N ALA A 65 -5.80 -9.36 3.62
CA ALA A 65 -5.85 -9.12 5.06
C ALA A 65 -7.28 -9.14 5.64
N GLY A 66 -8.30 -9.43 4.83
CA GLY A 66 -9.70 -9.50 5.26
C GLY A 66 -10.36 -8.14 5.52
N LEU A 67 -9.70 -7.05 5.10
CA LEU A 67 -10.23 -5.69 5.21
C LEU A 67 -11.08 -5.32 3.98
N ARG A 68 -11.90 -4.27 4.13
CA ARG A 68 -12.68 -3.70 3.02
C ARG A 68 -12.38 -2.22 2.87
N ILE A 69 -12.01 -1.81 1.65
CA ILE A 69 -11.77 -0.41 1.33
C ILE A 69 -13.09 0.35 1.30
N ARG A 70 -13.22 1.36 2.17
CA ARG A 70 -14.41 2.23 2.24
C ARG A 70 -14.25 3.51 1.41
N ARG A 71 -13.04 4.04 1.34
CA ARG A 71 -12.71 5.29 0.68
C ARG A 71 -11.26 5.25 0.22
N ARG A 72 -11.00 5.89 -0.93
CA ARG A 72 -9.66 6.24 -1.41
C ARG A 72 -9.61 7.75 -1.62
N GLU A 73 -8.49 8.35 -1.32
CA GLU A 73 -8.26 9.78 -1.48
C GLU A 73 -6.76 10.02 -1.67
N ASP A 74 -6.40 10.77 -2.71
CA ASP A 74 -5.01 11.20 -2.93
C ASP A 74 -4.66 12.29 -1.92
N ILE A 75 -3.48 12.17 -1.34
CA ILE A 75 -2.94 13.13 -0.36
C ILE A 75 -1.76 13.85 -1.03
N GLY A 76 -2.08 14.67 -2.05
CA GLY A 76 -1.18 15.70 -2.60
C GLY A 76 0.13 15.22 -3.21
#